data_AF-A0A0R1XD90-F1
#
_entry.id   AF-A0A0R1XD90-F1
#
_cell.length_a   1.000
_cell.length_b   1.000
_cell.length_c   1.000
_cell.angle_alpha   90.00
_cell.angle_beta   90.00
_cell.angle_gamma   90.00
#
_symmetry.space_group_name_H-M   'P 1'
#
loop_
_entity.id
_entity.type
_entity.pdbx_description
1 polymer ?
#
loop_
_entity_poly.entity_id
_entity_poly.type
_entity_poly.pdbx_seq_one_letter_code
_entity_poly.pdbx_strand_id
1 'polypeptide(L)'
;MERKELIDLLKQMQFNQPNEKSMIDESIAALTAGNNVHQVLMNLGLQLNKLAVSRKISPEGLKLYMRLIKANQPTRSEAFGLSTLSWFPK
;
A
#
# COMPACT_ATOMS: atom_id res chain seq x y z
N MET A 1 6.27 -3.48 9.29
CA MET A 1 5.20 -4.42 8.92
C MET A 1 5.86 -5.67 8.40
N GLU A 2 5.75 -6.79 9.11
CA GLU A 2 6.38 -8.04 8.70
C GLU A 2 5.57 -8.72 7.59
N ARG A 3 6.23 -9.52 6.74
CA ARG A 3 5.59 -10.21 5.59
C ARG A 3 4.37 -11.04 6.02
N LYS A 4 4.47 -11.75 7.15
CA LYS A 4 3.39 -12.59 7.69
C LYS A 4 2.19 -11.75 8.14
N GLU A 5 2.43 -10.64 8.84
CA GLU A 5 1.37 -9.72 9.27
C GLU A 5 0.60 -9.17 8.07
N LEU A 6 1.29 -8.84 6.98
CA LEU A 6 0.65 -8.35 5.76
C LEU A 6 -0.25 -9.41 5.11
N ILE A 7 0.21 -10.66 5.02
CA ILE A 7 -0.58 -11.77 4.48
C ILE A 7 -1.82 -12.01 5.32
N ASP A 8 -1.69 -12.02 6.65
CA ASP A 8 -2.83 -12.24 7.54
C ASP A 8 -3.84 -11.09 7.45
N LEU A 9 -3.37 -9.85 7.32
CA LEU A 9 -4.23 -8.67 7.16
C LEU A 9 -4.98 -8.72 5.81
N LEU A 10 -4.31 -9.15 4.74
CA LEU A 10 -4.91 -9.35 3.43
C LEU A 10 -5.96 -10.47 3.44
N LYS A 11 -5.70 -11.58 4.15
CA LYS A 11 -6.65 -12.71 4.30
C LYS A 11 -7.85 -12.38 5.19
N GLN A 12 -7.67 -11.52 6.19
CA GLN A 12 -8.76 -11.08 7.07
C GLN A 12 -9.75 -10.14 6.36
N MET A 13 -9.32 -9.45 5.30
CA MET A 13 -10.22 -8.62 4.53
C MET A 13 -11.04 -9.45 3.55
N GLN A 14 -12.35 -9.48 3.78
CA GLN A 14 -13.30 -10.07 2.87
C GLN A 14 -13.65 -9.06 1.79
N PHE A 15 -13.16 -9.29 0.57
CA PHE A 15 -13.53 -8.52 -0.60
C PHE A 15 -14.74 -9.15 -1.28
N ASN A 16 -15.83 -8.41 -1.39
CA ASN A 16 -17.03 -8.85 -2.10
C ASN A 16 -16.90 -8.76 -3.62
N GLN A 17 -15.90 -8.04 -4.13
CA GLN A 17 -15.68 -7.91 -5.56
C GLN A 17 -14.66 -8.94 -6.09
N PRO A 18 -14.98 -9.67 -7.17
CA PRO A 18 -14.08 -10.67 -7.75
C PRO A 18 -12.77 -10.05 -8.28
N ASN A 19 -12.82 -8.82 -8.78
CA ASN A 19 -11.64 -8.11 -9.28
C ASN A 19 -10.65 -7.80 -8.14
N GLU A 20 -11.16 -7.33 -7.00
CA GLU A 20 -10.34 -7.03 -5.82
C GLU A 20 -9.77 -8.31 -5.22
N LYS A 21 -10.56 -9.38 -5.18
CA LYS A 21 -10.11 -10.69 -4.71
C LYS A 21 -8.93 -11.22 -5.54
N SER A 22 -9.01 -11.14 -6.87
CA SER A 22 -7.89 -11.55 -7.75
C SER A 22 -6.62 -10.76 -7.48
N MET A 23 -6.71 -9.44 -7.29
CA MET A 23 -5.55 -8.57 -7.00
C MET A 23 -4.89 -8.92 -5.67
N ILE A 24 -5.70 -9.28 -4.67
CA ILE A 24 -5.22 -9.65 -3.33
C ILE A 24 -4.57 -11.03 -3.37
N ASP A 25 -5.18 -11.99 -4.08
CA ASP A 25 -4.61 -13.32 -4.28
C ASP A 25 -3.27 -13.26 -5.03
N GLU A 26 -3.16 -12.42 -6.06
CA GLU A 26 -1.88 -12.14 -6.76
C GLU A 26 -0.84 -11.53 -5.81
N SER A 27 -1.26 -10.61 -4.94
CA SER A 27 -0.36 -9.98 -3.96
C SER A 27 0.10 -10.97 -2.89
N ILE A 28 -0.77 -11.87 -2.42
CA ILE A 28 -0.42 -12.95 -1.50
C ILE A 28 0.54 -13.94 -2.18
N ALA A 29 0.28 -14.30 -3.44
CA ALA A 29 1.16 -15.16 -4.22
C ALA A 29 2.56 -14.54 -4.38
N ALA A 30 2.64 -13.25 -4.68
CA ALA A 30 3.91 -12.51 -4.78
C ALA A 30 4.67 -12.49 -3.44
N LEU A 31 3.98 -12.26 -2.32
CA LEU A 31 4.60 -12.29 -0.98
C LEU A 31 5.08 -13.71 -0.61
N THR A 32 4.35 -14.73 -1.03
CA THR A 32 4.69 -16.14 -0.80
C THR A 32 5.87 -16.58 -1.65
N ALA A 33 5.97 -16.07 -2.88
CA ALA A 33 7.10 -16.28 -3.80
C ALA A 33 8.40 -15.62 -3.34
N GLY A 34 8.36 -14.83 -2.26
CA GLY A 34 9.54 -14.19 -1.70
C GLY A 34 9.79 -12.77 -2.19
N ASN A 35 8.87 -12.19 -2.96
CA ASN A 35 9.02 -10.82 -3.47
C ASN A 35 9.14 -9.79 -2.34
N ASN A 36 9.71 -8.65 -2.70
CA ASN A 36 9.88 -7.54 -1.78
C ASN A 36 8.51 -7.02 -1.32
N VAL A 37 8.28 -7.04 -0.01
CA VAL A 37 7.03 -6.58 0.63
C VAL A 37 6.68 -5.16 0.19
N HIS A 38 7.68 -4.29 0.08
CA HIS A 38 7.47 -2.88 -0.28
C HIS A 38 7.01 -2.73 -1.74
N GLN A 39 7.56 -3.54 -2.66
CA GLN A 39 7.11 -3.55 -4.06
C GLN A 39 5.69 -4.10 -4.21
N VAL A 40 5.37 -5.18 -3.48
CA VAL A 40 4.00 -5.72 -3.48
C VAL A 40 3.02 -4.68 -2.96
N LEU A 41 3.35 -4.01 -1.86
CA LEU A 41 2.52 -2.94 -1.29
C LEU A 41 2.33 -1.75 -2.24
N MET A 42 3.39 -1.32 -2.93
CA MET A 42 3.29 -0.28 -3.95
C MET A 42 2.36 -0.70 -5.09
N ASN A 43 2.52 -1.92 -5.62
CA ASN A 43 1.72 -2.41 -6.73
C ASN A 43 0.24 -2.53 -6.33
N LEU A 44 -0.03 -3.07 -5.15
CA LEU A 44 -1.37 -3.18 -4.57
C LEU A 44 -2.00 -1.79 -4.38
N GLY A 45 -1.23 -0.81 -3.89
CA GLY A 45 -1.66 0.58 -3.79
C GLY A 45 -2.01 1.21 -5.15
N LEU A 46 -1.21 0.97 -6.19
CA LEU A 46 -1.49 1.47 -7.55
C LEU A 46 -2.75 0.85 -8.14
N GLN A 47 -2.92 -0.46 -7.97
CA GLN A 47 -4.09 -1.20 -8.43
C GLN A 47 -5.38 -0.70 -7.74
N LEU A 48 -5.36 -0.53 -6.42
CA LEU A 48 -6.49 0.04 -5.68
C LEU A 48 -6.77 1.49 -6.08
N ASN A 49 -5.74 2.31 -6.30
CA ASN A 49 -5.94 3.67 -6.78
C ASN A 49 -6.65 3.68 -8.16
N LYS A 50 -6.27 2.77 -9.06
CA LYS A 50 -6.95 2.61 -10.36
C LYS A 50 -8.43 2.21 -10.20
N LEU A 51 -8.74 1.35 -9.22
CA LEU A 51 -10.13 1.00 -8.89
C LEU A 51 -10.89 2.17 -8.25
N ALA A 52 -10.24 2.97 -7.41
CA ALA A 52 -10.82 4.16 -6.78
C ALA A 52 -11.14 5.24 -7.83
N VAL A 53 -10.21 5.50 -8.75
CA VAL A 53 -10.41 6.44 -9.87
C VAL A 53 -11.54 5.97 -10.78
N SER A 54 -11.64 4.67 -11.04
CA SER A 54 -12.73 4.10 -11.85
C SER A 54 -14.07 3.97 -11.10
N ARG A 55 -14.16 4.45 -9.85
CA ARG A 55 -15.34 4.33 -8.96
C ARG A 55 -15.87 2.90 -8.80
N LYS A 56 -15.01 1.91 -9.03
CA LYS A 56 -15.34 0.49 -8.90
C LYS A 56 -14.84 -0.09 -7.57
N ILE A 57 -14.13 0.68 -6.76
CA ILE A 57 -13.59 0.20 -5.48
C ILE A 57 -14.70 -0.05 -4.46
N SER A 58 -14.59 -1.14 -3.71
CA SER A 58 -15.43 -1.40 -2.56
C SER A 58 -15.01 -0.53 -1.35
N PRO A 59 -15.91 -0.32 -0.36
CA PRO A 59 -15.54 0.32 0.89
C PRO A 59 -14.36 -0.35 1.60
N GLU A 60 -14.26 -1.68 1.49
CA GLU A 60 -13.20 -2.51 2.05
C GLU A 60 -11.87 -2.28 1.33
N GLY A 61 -11.88 -2.23 -0.01
CA GLY A 61 -10.72 -1.87 -0.84
C GLY A 61 -10.20 -0.47 -0.55
N LEU A 62 -11.10 0.49 -0.34
CA LEU A 62 -10.75 1.88 -0.02
C LEU A 62 -10.13 1.98 1.39
N LYS A 63 -10.65 1.22 2.36
CA LYS A 63 -10.08 1.11 3.70
C LYS A 63 -8.69 0.46 3.68
N LEU A 64 -8.49 -0.57 2.85
CA LEU A 64 -7.18 -1.19 2.65
C LEU A 64 -6.20 -0.18 2.03
N TYR A 65 -6.61 0.51 0.97
CA TYR A 65 -5.80 1.53 0.30
C TYR A 65 -5.34 2.63 1.26
N MET A 66 -6.26 3.18 2.07
CA MET A 66 -5.91 4.18 3.09
C MET A 66 -4.94 3.65 4.13
N ARG A 67 -5.09 2.39 4.55
CA ARG A 67 -4.20 1.77 5.53
C ARG A 67 -2.81 1.51 4.93
N LEU A 68 -2.75 1.10 3.67
CA LEU A 68 -1.49 0.93 2.93
C LEU A 68 -0.76 2.26 2.73
N ILE A 69 -1.46 3.31 2.32
CA ILE A 69 -0.84 4.65 2.20
C ILE A 69 -0.28 5.10 3.55
N LYS A 70 -1.01 4.90 4.66
CA LYS A 70 -0.51 5.24 6.00
C LYS A 70 0.71 4.41 6.40
N ALA A 71 0.76 3.14 6.02
CA ALA A 71 1.88 2.24 6.35
C ALA A 71 3.12 2.47 5.48
N ASN A 72 2.93 2.93 4.23
CA ASN A 72 4.00 3.24 3.27
C ASN A 72 4.35 4.72 3.20
N GLN A 73 3.69 5.60 3.97
CA GLN A 73 4.16 6.96 4.12
C GLN A 73 5.50 6.89 4.84
N PRO A 74 6.60 7.41 4.24
CA PRO A 74 7.77 7.71 5.04
C PRO A 74 7.25 8.61 6.16
N THR A 75 7.43 8.18 7.40
CA THR A 75 7.13 8.98 8.57
C THR A 75 7.62 10.38 8.25
N ARG A 76 6.75 11.38 8.38
CA ARG A 76 7.01 12.80 8.04
C ARG A 76 8.33 13.34 8.64
N SER A 77 8.96 12.60 9.55
CA SER A 77 10.31 12.80 10.08
C SER A 77 11.47 12.61 9.07
N GLU A 78 11.33 11.88 7.95
CA GLU A 78 12.43 11.70 6.97
C GLU A 78 12.42 12.75 5.86
N ALA A 79 11.29 13.43 5.62
CA ALA A 79 11.19 14.49 4.60
C ALA A 79 11.75 15.85 5.06
N PHE A 80 12.01 16.03 6.36
CA PHE A 80 12.59 17.27 6.91
C PHE A 80 14.10 17.20 7.17
N GLY A 81 14.76 16.08 6.87
CA GLY A 81 16.18 15.87 7.17
C GLY A 81 17.17 16.31 6.08
N LEU A 82 16.72 16.83 4.94
CA LEU A 82 17.61 17.20 3.82
C LEU A 82 17.23 18.55 3.15
N SER A 83 16.83 19.53 3.95
CA SER A 83 16.81 20.93 3.50
C SER A 83 17.49 21.84 4.53
N THR A 84 18.77 21.59 4.78
CA THR A 84 19.69 22.57 5.38
C THR A 84 20.64 23.08 4.29
N LEU A 85 20.09 23.65 3.22
CA LEU A 85 20.86 24.47 2.29
C LEU A 85 19.98 25.64 1.87
N SER A 86 20.53 26.86 1.99
CA SER A 86 19.95 28.19 1.71
C SER A 86 19.18 28.78 2.90
N TRP A 87 19.50 29.94 3.50
CA TRP A 87 20.17 31.16 3.02
C TRP A 87 20.47 32.07 4.24
N PHE A 88 21.61 32.78 4.28
CA PHE A 88 21.78 34.21 4.67
C PHE A 88 23.29 34.52 4.86
N PRO A 89 24.00 35.03 3.84
CA PRO A 89 25.21 35.81 4.10
C PRO A 89 24.82 37.20 4.61
N LYS A 90 25.56 37.70 5.63
CA LYS A 90 25.50 39.09 6.11
C LYS A 90 26.08 40.06 5.09
#